data_AF-A0A2J6I9M8-F1
#
_entry.id   AF-A0A2J6I9M8-F1
#
_cell.length_a   1.000
_cell.length_b   1.000
_cell.length_c   1.000
_cell.angle_alpha   90.00
_cell.angle_beta   90.00
_cell.angle_gamma   90.00
#
_symmetry.space_group_name_H-M   'P 1'
#
loop_
_entity.id
_entity.type
_entity.pdbx_description
1 polymer ?
#
loop_
_entity_poly.entity_id
_entity_poly.type
_entity_poly.pdbx_seq_one_letter_code
_entity_poly.pdbx_strand_id
1 'polypeptide(L)'
;MNPLPNDLLLSKKRKGIINTDLDGILSGIILHNILNWDIVGFCDSGEYIWLDNSKYLNIDELVFIDMFVVPPGFKCIDQHIIAFDSKQNDLLASNPNKLNPNLINERYLTPSTSYSTKYPFGTIHFIIASLERLGYEFEVNLMKPITSGIKLIDIILRADDTMLTSCFSNYTNNAESWWNWLILYSKNGHITKQLYDYIRWSKSNLWLTQIKLKKLLIADLLKSSPFYCSSNDGGYSGINELGNKKLKKYVKEYIFFMSEIIGMKCFDLEFKFNSIKGIADRTTFSTKTIEEITTNRDYFLFSYAFVRSLYRKDNFSYTLMPLKVLDMGFGKIN
;
A
#
# COMPACT_ATOMS: atom_id res chain seq x y z
N MET A 1 -23.96 10.14 2.33
CA MET A 1 -23.76 8.68 2.17
C MET A 1 -23.46 8.09 3.52
N ASN A 2 -24.12 6.99 3.88
CA ASN A 2 -23.80 6.21 5.07
C ASN A 2 -22.38 5.62 4.94
N PRO A 3 -21.65 5.42 6.06
CA PRO A 3 -20.35 4.77 6.02
C PRO A 3 -20.46 3.37 5.40
N LEU A 4 -19.49 2.99 4.58
CA LEU A 4 -19.39 1.63 4.05
C LEU A 4 -19.03 0.68 5.20
N PRO A 5 -19.48 -0.59 5.20
CA PRO A 5 -19.14 -1.55 6.24
C PRO A 5 -17.62 -1.66 6.50
N ASN A 6 -16.83 -1.53 5.44
CA ASN A 6 -15.38 -1.72 5.45
C ASN A 6 -14.66 -0.46 6.00
N ASP A 7 -15.38 0.65 6.23
CA ASP A 7 -14.85 1.88 6.83
C ASP A 7 -14.39 1.68 8.28
N LEU A 8 -14.91 0.65 8.96
CA LEU A 8 -14.49 0.26 10.30
C LEU A 8 -13.03 -0.14 10.39
N LEU A 9 -12.38 -0.45 9.25
CA LEU A 9 -10.94 -0.63 9.17
C LEU A 9 -10.19 0.66 9.50
N LEU A 10 -10.73 1.83 9.14
CA LEU A 10 -10.18 3.17 9.44
C LEU A 10 -10.70 3.73 10.78
N SER A 11 -11.03 2.86 11.74
CA SER A 11 -11.34 3.29 13.10
C SER A 11 -10.06 3.65 13.88
N LYS A 12 -10.21 4.43 14.95
CA LYS A 12 -9.09 4.79 15.83
C LYS A 12 -8.50 3.57 16.55
N LYS A 13 -7.24 3.68 16.99
CA LYS A 13 -6.54 2.74 17.87
C LYS A 13 -6.45 1.30 17.33
N ARG A 14 -6.26 1.15 16.02
CA ARG A 14 -5.94 -0.14 15.39
C ARG A 14 -4.45 -0.43 15.47
N LYS A 15 -4.11 -1.67 15.19
CA LYS A 15 -2.72 -2.14 15.03
C LYS A 15 -2.45 -2.42 13.57
N GLY A 16 -1.40 -1.82 13.03
CA GLY A 16 -1.05 -1.88 11.62
C GLY A 16 0.24 -2.67 11.36
N ILE A 17 0.25 -3.40 10.24
CA ILE A 17 1.46 -3.89 9.59
C ILE A 17 1.58 -3.12 8.28
N ILE A 18 2.71 -2.47 8.05
CA ILE A 18 2.89 -1.61 6.87
C ILE A 18 3.91 -2.20 5.92
N ASN A 19 3.70 -2.00 4.62
CA ASN A 19 4.72 -2.29 3.62
C ASN A 19 5.97 -1.40 3.86
N THR A 20 7.16 -1.88 3.50
CA THR A 20 8.45 -1.24 3.80
C THR A 20 8.86 -0.18 2.77
N ASP A 21 8.10 -0.03 1.69
CA ASP A 21 8.31 1.01 0.69
C ASP A 21 7.72 2.36 1.11
N LEU A 22 7.92 3.36 0.25
CA LEU A 22 7.43 4.72 0.46
C LEU A 22 5.91 4.78 0.66
N ASP A 23 5.14 3.94 -0.04
CA ASP A 23 3.67 3.97 0.05
C ASP A 23 3.20 3.44 1.41
N GLY A 24 3.69 2.27 1.82
CA GLY A 24 3.40 1.69 3.12
C GLY A 24 3.84 2.58 4.28
N ILE A 25 5.04 3.18 4.21
CA ILE A 25 5.57 4.05 5.28
C ILE A 25 4.79 5.35 5.41
N LEU A 26 4.52 6.05 4.31
CA LEU A 26 3.69 7.26 4.36
C LEU A 26 2.29 6.94 4.89
N SER A 27 1.71 5.82 4.47
CA SER A 27 0.42 5.33 4.96
C SER A 27 0.43 5.09 6.46
N GLY A 28 1.46 4.41 6.98
CA GLY A 28 1.66 4.18 8.40
C GLY A 28 1.77 5.47 9.22
N ILE A 29 2.55 6.44 8.74
CA ILE A 29 2.74 7.73 9.43
C ILE A 29 1.42 8.50 9.53
N ILE A 30 0.66 8.59 8.43
CA ILE A 30 -0.65 9.26 8.40
C ILE A 30 -1.64 8.58 9.35
N LEU A 31 -1.77 7.25 9.28
CA LEU A 31 -2.68 6.48 10.13
C LEU A 31 -2.30 6.58 11.61
N HIS A 32 -1.01 6.54 11.93
CA HIS A 32 -0.50 6.73 13.29
C HIS A 32 -0.96 8.08 13.87
N ASN A 33 -0.82 9.17 13.12
CA ASN A 33 -1.07 10.50 13.65
C ASN A 33 -2.55 10.87 13.70
N ILE A 34 -3.35 10.43 12.71
CA ILE A 34 -4.75 10.84 12.60
C ILE A 34 -5.66 9.90 13.40
N LEU A 35 -5.38 8.59 13.35
CA LEU A 35 -6.20 7.56 13.97
C LEU A 35 -5.58 6.96 15.24
N ASN A 36 -4.41 7.42 15.66
CA ASN A 36 -3.67 6.85 16.79
C ASN A 36 -3.45 5.34 16.62
N TRP A 37 -3.07 4.92 15.41
CA TRP A 37 -2.71 3.53 15.14
C TRP A 37 -1.36 3.19 15.75
N ASP A 38 -1.23 1.98 16.26
CA ASP A 38 0.05 1.41 16.68
C ASP A 38 0.62 0.57 15.54
N ILE A 39 1.80 0.93 15.03
CA ILE A 39 2.48 0.14 14.01
C ILE A 39 3.23 -0.96 14.74
N VAL A 40 2.84 -2.21 14.50
CA VAL A 40 3.35 -3.39 15.23
C VAL A 40 4.32 -4.23 14.41
N GLY A 41 4.47 -3.90 13.13
CA GLY A 41 5.33 -4.66 12.23
C GLY A 41 5.38 -4.12 10.81
N PHE A 42 6.15 -4.83 10.00
CA PHE A 42 6.41 -4.53 8.60
C PHE A 42 6.21 -5.77 7.73
N CYS A 43 5.94 -5.57 6.45
CA CYS A 43 6.03 -6.59 5.41
C CYS A 43 6.73 -6.04 4.18
N ASP A 44 7.36 -6.88 3.36
CA ASP A 44 8.00 -6.45 2.10
C ASP A 44 7.16 -6.78 0.86
N SER A 45 5.88 -7.12 1.05
CA SER A 45 4.96 -7.59 0.01
C SER A 45 5.47 -8.77 -0.83
N GLY A 46 6.58 -9.39 -0.40
CA GLY A 46 7.23 -10.52 -1.01
C GLY A 46 7.19 -11.71 -0.05
N GLU A 47 8.30 -11.95 0.64
CA GLU A 47 8.49 -13.17 1.43
C GLU A 47 8.39 -12.94 2.94
N TYR A 48 8.58 -11.72 3.43
CA TYR A 48 8.82 -11.51 4.86
C TYR A 48 7.76 -10.65 5.52
N ILE A 49 7.40 -11.06 6.73
CA ILE A 49 6.65 -10.27 7.71
C ILE A 49 7.48 -10.19 8.98
N TRP A 50 7.66 -9.00 9.52
CA TRP A 50 8.35 -8.74 10.79
C TRP A 50 7.37 -8.21 11.81
N LEU A 51 7.16 -8.94 12.90
CA LEU A 51 6.18 -8.61 13.91
C LEU A 51 6.81 -8.49 15.29
N ASP A 52 6.42 -7.46 16.04
CA ASP A 52 6.71 -7.40 17.47
C ASP A 52 5.57 -8.05 18.27
N ASN A 53 5.80 -9.31 18.64
CA ASN A 53 4.81 -10.14 19.35
C ASN A 53 4.44 -9.58 20.73
N SER A 54 5.15 -8.58 21.26
CA SER A 54 4.75 -7.92 22.50
C SER A 54 3.66 -6.87 22.32
N LYS A 55 3.37 -6.46 21.06
CA LYS A 55 2.41 -5.39 20.76
C LYS A 55 1.01 -5.88 20.35
N TYR A 56 0.82 -7.18 20.11
CA TYR A 56 -0.46 -7.75 19.66
C TYR A 56 -0.77 -9.11 20.27
N LEU A 57 -2.06 -9.49 20.26
CA LEU A 57 -2.52 -10.78 20.80
C LEU A 57 -2.75 -11.80 19.70
N ASN A 58 -3.45 -11.42 18.63
CA ASN A 58 -3.80 -12.29 17.51
C ASN A 58 -3.56 -11.55 16.19
N ILE A 59 -3.13 -12.24 15.13
CA ILE A 59 -2.85 -11.58 13.84
C ILE A 59 -4.12 -11.00 13.21
N ASP A 60 -5.28 -11.60 13.47
CA ASP A 60 -6.53 -11.26 12.80
C ASP A 60 -7.03 -9.88 13.27
N GLU A 61 -6.55 -9.38 14.41
CA GLU A 61 -6.77 -8.01 14.87
C GLU A 61 -5.97 -6.97 14.06
N LEU A 62 -4.90 -7.41 13.40
CA LEU A 62 -3.96 -6.55 12.67
C LEU A 62 -4.50 -6.20 11.28
N VAL A 63 -4.24 -4.95 10.87
CA VAL A 63 -4.58 -4.47 9.52
C VAL A 63 -3.30 -4.36 8.70
N PHE A 64 -3.22 -5.14 7.62
CA PHE A 64 -2.17 -5.04 6.63
C PHE A 64 -2.42 -3.82 5.72
N ILE A 65 -1.41 -2.97 5.57
CA ILE A 65 -1.48 -1.75 4.77
C ILE A 65 -0.56 -1.89 3.58
N ASP A 66 -1.12 -1.58 2.40
CA ASP A 66 -0.47 -1.71 1.11
C ASP A 66 -0.12 -3.16 0.74
N MET A 67 -0.94 -4.09 1.24
CA MET A 67 -0.84 -5.51 0.87
C MET A 67 -2.19 -6.19 1.06
N PHE A 68 -2.70 -6.81 0.00
CA PHE A 68 -3.85 -7.69 0.10
C PHE A 68 -3.48 -8.98 0.83
N VAL A 69 -4.36 -9.44 1.73
CA VAL A 69 -4.23 -10.75 2.40
C VAL A 69 -5.48 -11.58 2.17
N VAL A 70 -5.32 -12.85 1.82
CA VAL A 70 -6.41 -13.74 1.37
C VAL A 70 -7.34 -14.20 2.49
N PRO A 71 -6.85 -14.65 3.67
CA PRO A 71 -7.74 -15.20 4.69
C PRO A 71 -8.91 -14.26 5.01
N PRO A 72 -10.17 -14.73 4.99
CA PRO A 72 -11.33 -13.84 5.15
C PRO A 72 -11.35 -13.04 6.45
N GLY A 73 -10.79 -13.60 7.54
CA GLY A 73 -10.71 -12.96 8.85
C GLY A 73 -9.59 -11.92 8.99
N PHE A 74 -8.57 -11.97 8.13
CA PHE A 74 -7.45 -11.02 8.19
C PHE A 74 -7.86 -9.69 7.57
N LYS A 75 -7.32 -8.58 8.07
CA LYS A 75 -7.73 -7.24 7.65
C LYS A 75 -6.70 -6.61 6.73
N CYS A 76 -7.14 -5.93 5.68
CA CYS A 76 -6.23 -5.15 4.84
C CYS A 76 -6.83 -3.91 4.21
N ILE A 77 -5.97 -2.91 3.97
CA ILE A 77 -6.21 -1.75 3.12
C ILE A 77 -5.15 -1.76 2.03
N ASP A 78 -5.57 -1.81 0.77
CA ASP A 78 -4.69 -2.11 -0.36
C ASP A 78 -5.23 -1.47 -1.66
N GLN A 79 -4.39 -1.39 -2.70
CA GLN A 79 -4.78 -0.86 -4.00
C GLN A 79 -4.70 -1.85 -5.18
N HIS A 80 -4.13 -3.05 -5.02
CA HIS A 80 -3.89 -3.96 -6.13
C HIS A 80 -5.19 -4.51 -6.77
N ILE A 81 -5.08 -5.02 -8.01
CA ILE A 81 -6.17 -5.81 -8.62
C ILE A 81 -6.12 -7.22 -8.06
N ILE A 82 -7.19 -7.60 -7.35
CA ILE A 82 -7.28 -8.85 -6.60
C ILE A 82 -8.53 -9.66 -6.94
N ALA A 83 -9.47 -9.10 -7.68
CA ALA A 83 -10.60 -9.85 -8.22
C ALA A 83 -10.32 -10.26 -9.68
N PHE A 84 -10.64 -11.52 -10.01
CA PHE A 84 -10.53 -12.08 -11.35
C PHE A 84 -11.68 -11.60 -12.25
N ASP A 85 -12.90 -11.58 -11.72
CA ASP A 85 -14.13 -11.17 -12.41
C ASP A 85 -15.07 -10.44 -11.45
N SER A 86 -16.26 -10.05 -11.93
CA SER A 86 -17.27 -9.36 -11.13
C SER A 86 -17.78 -10.20 -9.96
N LYS A 87 -17.95 -11.52 -10.14
CA LYS A 87 -18.43 -12.40 -9.07
C LYS A 87 -17.45 -12.44 -7.90
N GLN A 88 -16.15 -12.54 -8.20
CA GLN A 88 -15.13 -12.48 -7.16
C GLN A 88 -15.03 -11.08 -6.54
N ASN A 89 -15.22 -10.02 -7.34
CA ASN A 89 -15.29 -8.65 -6.83
C ASN A 89 -16.39 -8.50 -5.78
N ASP A 90 -17.62 -8.96 -6.07
CA ASP A 90 -18.75 -8.87 -5.14
C ASP A 90 -18.48 -9.61 -3.83
N LEU A 91 -17.90 -10.81 -3.93
CA LEU A 91 -17.52 -11.60 -2.76
C LEU A 91 -16.52 -10.83 -1.88
N LEU A 92 -15.46 -10.27 -2.48
CA LEU A 92 -14.41 -9.58 -1.75
C LEU A 92 -14.87 -8.21 -1.24
N ALA A 93 -15.68 -7.49 -2.00
CA ALA A 93 -16.26 -6.20 -1.62
C ALA A 93 -17.23 -6.34 -0.43
N SER A 94 -17.96 -7.46 -0.35
CA SER A 94 -18.84 -7.76 0.78
C SER A 94 -18.11 -8.10 2.08
N ASN A 95 -16.79 -8.36 2.03
CA ASN A 95 -16.00 -8.69 3.21
C ASN A 95 -15.59 -7.41 3.97
N PRO A 96 -16.06 -7.18 5.22
CA PRO A 96 -15.75 -5.98 5.99
C PRO A 96 -14.27 -5.86 6.38
N ASN A 97 -13.50 -6.93 6.24
CA ASN A 97 -12.07 -6.93 6.53
C ASN A 97 -11.20 -6.52 5.31
N LYS A 98 -11.79 -6.17 4.16
CA LYS A 98 -11.05 -5.78 2.95
C LYS A 98 -11.46 -4.38 2.48
N LEU A 99 -10.53 -3.43 2.41
CA LEU A 99 -10.79 -2.10 1.86
C LEU A 99 -9.84 -1.84 0.69
N ASN A 100 -10.38 -1.72 -0.52
CA ASN A 100 -9.60 -1.52 -1.73
C ASN A 100 -10.41 -0.71 -2.76
N PRO A 101 -9.84 0.33 -3.40
CA PRO A 101 -10.56 1.20 -4.32
C PRO A 101 -11.05 0.45 -5.57
N ASN A 102 -10.31 -0.55 -6.05
CA ASN A 102 -10.74 -1.40 -7.15
C ASN A 102 -11.98 -2.22 -6.81
N LEU A 103 -12.14 -2.67 -5.55
CA LEU A 103 -13.37 -3.35 -5.13
C LEU A 103 -14.57 -2.40 -5.11
N ILE A 104 -14.37 -1.18 -4.59
CA ILE A 104 -15.43 -0.16 -4.49
C ILE A 104 -15.89 0.32 -5.87
N ASN A 105 -14.96 0.42 -6.82
CA ASN A 105 -15.22 0.90 -8.17
C ASN A 105 -15.28 -0.25 -9.19
N GLU A 106 -15.48 -1.49 -8.77
CA GLU A 106 -15.67 -2.67 -9.63
C GLU A 106 -14.62 -2.80 -10.73
N ARG A 107 -13.35 -2.98 -10.32
CA ARG A 107 -12.22 -3.26 -11.20
C ARG A 107 -11.60 -4.61 -10.85
N TYR A 108 -11.52 -5.43 -11.86
CA TYR A 108 -11.06 -6.82 -11.80
C TYR A 108 -10.32 -7.20 -13.11
N LEU A 109 -9.69 -8.38 -13.14
CA LEU A 109 -8.82 -8.80 -14.25
C LEU A 109 -9.55 -9.01 -15.58
N THR A 110 -10.75 -9.60 -15.54
CA THR A 110 -11.49 -10.07 -16.72
C THR A 110 -12.89 -9.47 -16.76
N PRO A 111 -13.25 -8.72 -17.83
CA PRO A 111 -12.53 -8.57 -19.09
C PRO A 111 -11.30 -7.65 -18.96
N SER A 112 -10.32 -7.79 -19.86
CA SER A 112 -9.09 -6.97 -19.85
C SER A 112 -9.35 -5.46 -19.92
N THR A 113 -10.51 -5.04 -20.43
CA THR A 113 -10.96 -3.65 -20.43
C THR A 113 -11.15 -3.12 -19.01
N SER A 114 -11.67 -3.94 -18.09
CA SER A 114 -11.73 -3.60 -16.65
C SER A 114 -10.33 -3.40 -16.09
N TYR A 115 -9.40 -4.33 -16.33
CA TYR A 115 -8.01 -4.22 -15.85
C TYR A 115 -7.32 -2.93 -16.32
N SER A 116 -7.55 -2.50 -17.56
CA SER A 116 -6.97 -1.25 -18.08
C SER A 116 -7.47 0.02 -17.38
N THR A 117 -8.56 -0.09 -16.61
CA THR A 117 -9.16 1.01 -15.85
C THR A 117 -8.97 0.86 -14.33
N LYS A 118 -8.02 0.02 -13.90
CA LYS A 118 -7.66 -0.17 -12.49
C LYS A 118 -7.19 1.12 -11.82
N TYR A 119 -7.32 1.17 -10.50
CA TYR A 119 -6.75 2.21 -9.65
C TYR A 119 -5.24 2.31 -9.92
N PRO A 120 -4.72 3.49 -10.32
CA PRO A 120 -3.36 3.60 -10.81
C PRO A 120 -2.43 4.38 -9.85
N PHE A 121 -2.83 4.52 -8.59
CA PHE A 121 -2.11 5.29 -7.57
C PHE A 121 -1.76 4.42 -6.37
N GLY A 122 -0.91 4.96 -5.48
CA GLY A 122 -0.57 4.30 -4.23
C GLY A 122 -1.72 4.26 -3.22
N THR A 123 -1.66 3.29 -2.31
CA THR A 123 -2.55 3.09 -1.16
C THR A 123 -2.67 4.37 -0.32
N ILE A 124 -1.59 5.14 -0.16
CA ILE A 124 -1.56 6.43 0.56
C ILE A 124 -2.61 7.41 0.05
N HIS A 125 -2.79 7.52 -1.27
CA HIS A 125 -3.74 8.47 -1.88
C HIS A 125 -5.18 8.08 -1.54
N PHE A 126 -5.44 6.78 -1.52
CA PHE A 126 -6.76 6.25 -1.16
C PHE A 126 -7.04 6.37 0.34
N ILE A 127 -6.02 6.20 1.19
CA ILE A 127 -6.14 6.43 2.64
C ILE A 127 -6.45 7.90 2.92
N ILE A 128 -5.72 8.84 2.32
CA ILE A 128 -5.98 10.29 2.46
C ILE A 128 -7.44 10.61 2.09
N ALA A 129 -7.88 10.18 0.90
CA ALA A 129 -9.25 10.43 0.45
C ALA A 129 -10.30 9.77 1.36
N SER A 130 -10.02 8.58 1.89
CA SER A 130 -10.91 7.88 2.82
C SER A 130 -11.02 8.59 4.17
N LEU A 131 -9.90 9.09 4.71
CA LEU A 131 -9.89 9.87 5.95
C LEU A 131 -10.71 11.15 5.80
N GLU A 132 -10.52 11.89 4.70
CA GLU A 132 -11.29 13.09 4.39
C GLU A 132 -12.79 12.78 4.22
N ARG A 133 -13.13 11.68 3.52
CA ARG A 133 -14.53 11.21 3.39
C ARG A 133 -15.20 10.96 4.75
N LEU A 134 -14.45 10.39 5.68
CA LEU A 134 -14.89 10.08 7.05
C LEU A 134 -14.93 11.33 7.95
N GLY A 135 -14.52 12.49 7.45
CA GLY A 135 -14.57 13.76 8.18
C GLY A 135 -13.38 13.98 9.10
N TYR A 136 -12.28 13.25 8.91
CA TYR A 136 -11.04 13.57 9.61
C TYR A 136 -10.38 14.79 8.99
N GLU A 137 -10.16 15.80 9.81
CA GLU A 137 -9.42 17.01 9.44
C GLU A 137 -7.95 16.86 9.86
N PHE A 138 -7.04 17.12 8.94
CA PHE A 138 -5.60 17.10 9.18
C PHE A 138 -4.92 17.98 8.14
N GLU A 139 -3.82 18.62 8.52
CA GLU A 139 -3.08 19.51 7.63
C GLU A 139 -1.74 18.88 7.25
N VAL A 140 -1.37 19.04 5.98
CA VAL A 140 -0.06 18.67 5.46
C VAL A 140 0.44 19.81 4.59
N ASN A 141 1.61 20.37 4.89
CA ASN A 141 2.23 21.38 4.03
C ASN A 141 2.83 20.72 2.79
N LEU A 142 1.99 20.36 1.83
CA LEU A 142 2.35 19.69 0.58
C LEU A 142 3.42 20.46 -0.22
N MET A 143 3.47 21.79 -0.07
CA MET A 143 4.42 22.64 -0.79
C MET A 143 5.75 22.84 -0.06
N LYS A 144 5.94 22.21 1.11
CA LYS A 144 7.19 22.25 1.88
C LYS A 144 8.36 21.79 1.00
N PRO A 145 9.40 22.62 0.82
CA PRO A 145 10.63 22.21 0.15
C PRO A 145 11.35 21.13 0.96
N ILE A 146 11.83 20.08 0.30
CA ILE A 146 12.58 18.99 0.93
C ILE A 146 14.05 19.06 0.55
N THR A 147 14.32 19.14 -0.76
CA THR A 147 15.66 19.38 -1.32
C THR A 147 15.53 20.34 -2.51
N SER A 148 16.65 20.68 -3.15
CA SER A 148 16.62 21.51 -4.35
C SER A 148 15.77 20.87 -5.45
N GLY A 149 14.63 21.50 -5.78
CA GLY A 149 13.72 21.05 -6.83
C GLY A 149 12.67 19.99 -6.43
N ILE A 150 12.67 19.51 -5.18
CA ILE A 150 11.71 18.52 -4.67
C ILE A 150 10.91 19.10 -3.50
N LYS A 151 9.58 18.99 -3.59
CA LYS A 151 8.64 19.33 -2.52
C LYS A 151 8.01 18.06 -1.92
N LEU A 152 7.39 18.18 -0.75
CA LEU A 152 6.70 17.07 -0.11
C LEU A 152 5.65 16.41 -1.03
N ILE A 153 4.90 17.21 -1.77
CA ILE A 153 3.91 16.71 -2.75
C ILE A 153 4.53 15.83 -3.83
N ASP A 154 5.78 16.09 -4.25
CA ASP A 154 6.47 15.25 -5.23
C ASP A 154 6.83 13.87 -4.64
N ILE A 155 7.11 13.80 -3.33
CA ILE A 155 7.39 12.55 -2.61
C ILE A 155 6.10 11.75 -2.40
N ILE A 156 5.00 12.38 -1.99
CA ILE A 156 3.71 11.69 -1.84
C ILE A 156 3.27 11.12 -3.20
N LEU A 157 3.33 11.93 -4.26
CA LEU A 157 2.99 11.49 -5.62
C LEU A 157 4.04 10.56 -6.25
N ARG A 158 5.15 10.27 -5.57
CA ARG A 158 6.10 9.23 -5.99
C ARG A 158 5.61 7.83 -5.60
N ALA A 159 4.77 7.69 -4.57
CA ALA A 159 4.14 6.42 -4.21
C ALA A 159 3.40 5.85 -5.44
N ASP A 160 3.76 4.61 -5.81
CA ASP A 160 3.31 3.93 -7.03
C ASP A 160 3.43 4.75 -8.33
N ASP A 161 4.44 5.61 -8.42
CA ASP A 161 4.71 6.48 -9.58
C ASP A 161 3.52 7.38 -9.98
N THR A 162 2.64 7.70 -9.02
CA THR A 162 1.39 8.44 -9.24
C THR A 162 1.55 9.70 -10.11
N MET A 163 2.62 10.47 -9.90
CA MET A 163 2.95 11.66 -10.70
C MET A 163 3.13 11.34 -12.19
N LEU A 164 3.99 10.37 -12.50
CA LEU A 164 4.29 9.99 -13.88
C LEU A 164 3.07 9.36 -14.54
N THR A 165 2.37 8.50 -13.78
CA THR A 165 1.14 7.83 -14.21
C THR A 165 0.06 8.83 -14.59
N SER A 166 -0.10 9.89 -13.79
CA SER A 166 -1.12 10.92 -13.99
C SER A 166 -0.79 11.93 -15.08
N CYS A 167 0.49 12.22 -15.34
CA CYS A 167 0.88 13.28 -16.27
C CYS A 167 1.25 12.76 -17.66
N PHE A 168 2.03 11.67 -17.74
CA PHE A 168 2.72 11.26 -18.97
C PHE A 168 2.83 9.74 -19.13
N SER A 169 1.71 9.03 -18.93
CA SER A 169 1.64 7.59 -19.17
C SER A 169 0.48 7.22 -20.08
N ASN A 170 0.46 5.97 -20.57
CA ASN A 170 -0.69 5.43 -21.28
C ASN A 170 -1.95 5.31 -20.40
N TYR A 171 -1.81 5.47 -19.09
CA TYR A 171 -2.91 5.49 -18.13
C TYR A 171 -3.40 6.91 -17.80
N THR A 172 -2.90 7.96 -18.45
CA THR A 172 -3.24 9.36 -18.12
C THR A 172 -4.76 9.63 -18.09
N ASN A 173 -5.51 9.11 -19.07
CA ASN A 173 -6.97 9.29 -19.10
C ASN A 173 -7.67 8.49 -17.98
N ASN A 174 -7.15 7.30 -17.65
CA ASN A 174 -7.65 6.51 -16.53
C ASN A 174 -7.36 7.21 -15.19
N ALA A 175 -6.14 7.72 -15.01
CA ALA A 175 -5.74 8.50 -13.85
C ALA A 175 -6.63 9.74 -13.67
N GLU A 176 -6.96 10.45 -14.74
CA GLU A 176 -7.90 11.57 -14.72
C GLU A 176 -9.28 11.15 -14.16
N SER A 177 -9.82 10.02 -14.62
CA SER A 177 -11.08 9.48 -14.11
C SER A 177 -10.98 9.13 -12.62
N TRP A 178 -9.86 8.58 -12.17
CA TRP A 178 -9.64 8.21 -10.78
C TRP A 178 -9.41 9.40 -9.86
N TRP A 179 -8.76 10.47 -10.33
CA TRP A 179 -8.68 11.71 -9.56
C TRP A 179 -10.07 12.32 -9.37
N ASN A 180 -10.87 12.40 -10.42
CA ASN A 180 -12.26 12.87 -10.31
C ASN A 180 -13.08 12.00 -9.33
N TRP A 181 -12.90 10.68 -9.38
CA TRP A 181 -13.52 9.76 -8.43
C TRP A 181 -13.03 10.01 -7.00
N LEU A 182 -11.72 10.17 -6.77
CA LEU A 182 -11.15 10.43 -5.44
C LEU A 182 -11.67 11.74 -4.84
N ILE A 183 -11.82 12.79 -5.65
CA ILE A 183 -12.38 14.09 -5.21
C ILE A 183 -13.83 13.94 -4.76
N LEU A 184 -14.65 13.21 -5.53
CA LEU A 184 -16.04 12.95 -5.16
C LEU A 184 -16.13 12.06 -3.93
N TYR A 185 -15.32 10.99 -3.89
CA TYR A 185 -15.24 10.04 -2.79
C TYR A 185 -14.82 10.74 -1.49
N SER A 186 -13.79 11.58 -1.53
CA SER A 186 -13.32 12.36 -0.37
C SER A 186 -14.25 13.49 0.06
N LYS A 187 -15.41 13.66 -0.60
CA LYS A 187 -16.36 14.78 -0.39
C LYS A 187 -15.70 16.15 -0.60
N ASN A 188 -14.89 16.27 -1.65
CA ASN A 188 -14.06 17.45 -1.94
C ASN A 188 -13.02 17.73 -0.86
N GLY A 189 -12.42 16.68 -0.32
CA GLY A 189 -11.33 16.77 0.64
C GLY A 189 -10.20 17.66 0.15
N HIS A 190 -9.74 18.57 1.01
CA HIS A 190 -8.77 19.61 0.67
C HIS A 190 -7.41 19.07 0.22
N ILE A 191 -6.86 18.03 0.86
CA ILE A 191 -5.56 17.43 0.50
C ILE A 191 -5.70 16.68 -0.82
N THR A 192 -6.75 15.87 -0.98
CA THR A 192 -7.02 15.18 -2.24
C THR A 192 -7.13 16.18 -3.40
N LYS A 193 -7.78 17.32 -3.18
CA LYS A 193 -7.89 18.40 -4.16
C LYS A 193 -6.56 19.06 -4.48
N GLN A 194 -5.75 19.37 -3.47
CA GLN A 194 -4.42 19.96 -3.69
C GLN A 194 -3.49 19.02 -4.48
N LEU A 195 -3.54 17.71 -4.19
CA LEU A 195 -2.80 16.69 -4.97
C LEU A 195 -3.22 16.73 -6.45
N TYR A 196 -4.52 16.70 -6.72
CA TYR A 196 -5.03 16.74 -8.08
C TYR A 196 -4.75 18.07 -8.79
N ASP A 197 -4.91 19.22 -8.12
CA ASP A 197 -4.59 20.53 -8.69
C ASP A 197 -3.10 20.64 -9.06
N TYR A 198 -2.22 20.09 -8.23
CA TYR A 198 -0.79 20.03 -8.55
C TYR A 198 -0.47 19.10 -9.73
N ILE A 199 -1.17 17.98 -9.87
CA ILE A 199 -1.09 17.11 -11.04
C ILE A 199 -1.50 17.87 -12.30
N ARG A 200 -2.66 18.55 -12.28
CA ARG A 200 -3.13 19.34 -13.44
C ARG A 200 -2.13 20.44 -13.80
N TRP A 201 -1.65 21.17 -12.81
CA TRP A 201 -0.61 22.18 -13.03
C TRP A 201 0.65 21.56 -13.64
N SER A 202 1.13 20.45 -13.09
CA SER A 202 2.34 19.76 -13.55
C SER A 202 2.20 19.28 -15.00
N LYS A 203 1.05 18.69 -15.35
CA LYS A 203 0.73 18.24 -16.71
C LYS A 203 0.73 19.38 -17.72
N SER A 204 0.31 20.58 -17.31
CA SER A 204 0.28 21.76 -18.19
C SER A 204 1.60 22.55 -18.24
N ASN A 205 2.45 22.46 -17.21
CA ASN A 205 3.60 23.36 -17.05
C ASN A 205 4.96 22.65 -17.06
N LEU A 206 5.00 21.33 -16.92
CA LEU A 206 6.23 20.55 -16.90
C LEU A 206 6.34 19.65 -18.12
N TRP A 207 7.57 19.47 -18.58
CA TRP A 207 7.90 18.49 -19.61
C TRP A 207 8.07 17.11 -18.98
N LEU A 208 7.85 16.04 -19.77
CA LEU A 208 8.08 14.66 -19.34
C LEU A 208 9.49 14.45 -18.76
N THR A 209 10.50 15.12 -19.32
CA THR A 209 11.89 15.07 -18.84
C THR A 209 12.03 15.64 -17.44
N GLN A 210 11.30 16.71 -17.09
CA GLN A 210 11.31 17.29 -15.74
C GLN A 210 10.64 16.38 -14.73
N ILE A 211 9.51 15.74 -15.08
CA ILE A 211 8.86 14.76 -14.19
C ILE A 211 9.76 13.54 -13.97
N LYS A 212 10.41 13.03 -15.02
CA LYS A 212 11.41 11.95 -14.89
C LYS A 212 12.60 12.37 -14.03
N LEU A 213 13.08 13.61 -14.18
CA LEU A 213 14.16 14.14 -13.35
C LEU A 213 13.75 14.15 -11.87
N LYS A 214 12.55 14.61 -11.53
CA LYS A 214 12.04 14.56 -10.15
C LYS A 214 12.02 13.14 -9.58
N LYS A 215 11.54 12.17 -10.37
CA LYS A 215 11.56 10.75 -9.99
C LYS A 215 12.98 10.26 -9.70
N LEU A 216 13.95 10.63 -10.53
CA LEU A 216 15.36 10.28 -10.34
C LEU A 216 15.94 10.94 -9.08
N LEU A 217 15.70 12.23 -8.88
CA LEU A 217 16.17 12.95 -7.69
C LEU A 217 15.61 12.36 -6.39
N ILE A 218 14.34 11.93 -6.40
CA ILE A 218 13.75 11.21 -5.25
C ILE A 218 14.42 9.84 -5.08
N ALA A 219 14.59 9.07 -6.15
CA ALA A 219 15.26 7.78 -6.06
C ALA A 219 16.70 7.93 -5.53
N ASP A 220 17.44 8.92 -5.98
CA ASP A 220 18.79 9.22 -5.53
C ASP A 220 18.81 9.64 -4.06
N LEU A 221 17.86 10.48 -3.63
CA LEU A 221 17.69 10.85 -2.22
C LEU A 221 17.48 9.61 -1.34
N LEU A 222 16.62 8.67 -1.76
CA LEU A 222 16.26 7.49 -0.98
C LEU A 222 17.37 6.42 -0.97
N LYS A 223 18.10 6.26 -2.06
CA LYS A 223 19.15 5.24 -2.18
C LYS A 223 20.49 5.70 -1.62
N SER A 224 20.68 7.00 -1.46
CA SER A 224 21.92 7.57 -0.92
C SER A 224 21.95 7.55 0.61
N SER A 225 23.12 7.89 1.16
CA SER A 225 23.26 8.15 2.59
C SER A 225 22.28 9.24 3.04
N PRO A 226 21.61 9.08 4.21
CA PRO A 226 21.82 8.02 5.19
C PRO A 226 20.85 6.82 5.06
N PHE A 227 19.97 6.79 4.05
CA PHE A 227 18.82 5.88 4.02
C PHE A 227 19.13 4.53 3.36
N TYR A 228 19.90 4.50 2.27
CA TYR A 228 20.31 3.26 1.59
C TYR A 228 19.14 2.32 1.23
N CYS A 229 17.99 2.86 0.81
CA CYS A 229 16.87 2.06 0.32
C CYS A 229 17.31 1.14 -0.84
N SER A 230 16.77 -0.07 -0.93
CA SER A 230 17.14 -1.02 -1.99
C SER A 230 16.42 -0.74 -3.31
N SER A 231 15.25 -0.10 -3.24
CA SER A 231 14.44 0.24 -4.40
C SER A 231 14.34 1.75 -4.64
N ASN A 232 13.97 2.12 -5.87
CA ASN A 232 13.82 3.52 -6.28
C ASN A 232 12.58 4.21 -5.65
N ASP A 233 11.72 3.46 -4.99
CA ASP A 233 10.53 3.88 -4.25
C ASP A 233 10.70 3.67 -2.73
N GLY A 234 11.94 3.60 -2.23
CA GLY A 234 12.19 3.69 -0.80
C GLY A 234 11.95 2.42 0.01
N GLY A 235 11.91 1.26 -0.64
CA GLY A 235 11.71 -0.04 -0.02
C GLY A 235 12.96 -0.64 0.61
N TYR A 236 12.71 -1.55 1.55
CA TYR A 236 13.68 -2.52 2.07
C TYR A 236 13.08 -3.92 1.98
N SER A 237 13.86 -4.89 1.50
CA SER A 237 13.41 -6.26 1.30
C SER A 237 14.32 -7.25 2.01
N GLY A 238 13.72 -8.26 2.63
CA GLY A 238 14.46 -9.29 3.32
C GLY A 238 15.19 -8.87 4.60
N ILE A 239 15.60 -9.90 5.34
CA ILE A 239 16.10 -9.77 6.72
C ILE A 239 17.43 -9.00 6.81
N ASN A 240 18.20 -9.05 5.74
CA ASN A 240 19.49 -8.37 5.66
C ASN A 240 19.33 -6.88 5.50
N GLU A 241 18.19 -6.37 5.03
CA GLU A 241 17.99 -4.94 4.82
C GLU A 241 17.24 -4.30 6.00
N LEU A 242 16.15 -4.93 6.46
CA LEU A 242 15.35 -4.40 7.56
C LEU A 242 15.96 -4.71 8.94
N GLY A 243 16.55 -5.90 9.07
CA GLY A 243 17.10 -6.46 10.30
C GLY A 243 16.30 -7.67 10.81
N ASN A 244 16.99 -8.59 11.50
CA ASN A 244 16.37 -9.82 12.00
C ASN A 244 15.53 -9.61 13.26
N LYS A 245 16.13 -8.95 14.27
CA LYS A 245 15.51 -8.76 15.60
C LYS A 245 15.09 -7.33 15.88
N LYS A 246 15.67 -6.36 15.16
CA LYS A 246 15.45 -4.93 15.33
C LYS A 246 15.64 -4.23 14.00
N LEU A 247 14.99 -3.08 13.82
CA LEU A 247 15.26 -2.21 12.69
C LEU A 247 16.72 -1.76 12.68
N LYS A 248 17.33 -1.79 11.50
CA LYS A 248 18.64 -1.18 11.29
C LYS A 248 18.58 0.34 11.37
N LYS A 249 19.72 0.95 11.70
CA LYS A 249 19.84 2.41 11.90
C LYS A 249 19.34 3.21 10.69
N TYR A 250 19.78 2.89 9.48
CA TYR A 250 19.39 3.62 8.27
C TYR A 250 17.88 3.52 7.96
N VAL A 251 17.25 2.38 8.29
CA VAL A 251 15.79 2.22 8.15
C VAL A 251 15.06 3.13 9.14
N LYS A 252 15.57 3.24 10.37
CA LYS A 252 15.02 4.17 11.36
C LYS A 252 15.18 5.62 10.91
N GLU A 253 16.36 5.98 10.39
CA GLU A 253 16.65 7.32 9.86
C GLU A 253 15.72 7.67 8.69
N TYR A 254 15.42 6.71 7.82
CA TYR A 254 14.47 6.87 6.72
C TYR A 254 13.03 7.12 7.20
N ILE A 255 12.51 6.28 8.10
CA ILE A 255 11.14 6.44 8.63
C ILE A 255 11.01 7.74 9.43
N PHE A 256 12.05 8.08 10.20
CA PHE A 256 12.12 9.34 10.92
C PHE A 256 12.12 10.54 9.97
N PHE A 257 12.97 10.51 8.93
CA PHE A 257 12.98 11.53 7.89
C PHE A 257 11.62 11.69 7.23
N MET A 258 10.95 10.60 6.86
CA MET A 258 9.59 10.64 6.29
C MET A 258 8.60 11.32 7.22
N SER A 259 8.68 11.05 8.52
CA SER A 259 7.85 11.68 9.55
C SER A 259 8.15 13.19 9.70
N GLU A 260 9.42 13.57 9.68
CA GLU A 260 9.84 14.97 9.76
C GLU A 260 9.41 15.78 8.55
N ILE A 261 9.54 15.24 7.34
CA ILE A 261 9.19 15.98 6.13
C ILE A 261 7.69 16.21 6.04
N ILE A 262 6.86 15.23 6.40
CA ILE A 262 5.40 15.39 6.43
C ILE A 262 4.94 16.26 7.61
N GLY A 263 5.77 16.45 8.64
CA GLY A 263 5.45 17.24 9.82
C GLY A 263 4.58 16.47 10.82
N MET A 264 4.74 15.15 10.89
CA MET A 264 3.97 14.27 11.76
C MET A 264 4.89 13.51 12.72
N LYS A 265 4.34 12.99 13.83
CA LYS A 265 5.12 12.21 14.80
C LYS A 265 5.50 10.88 14.20
N CYS A 266 6.76 10.50 14.36
CA CYS A 266 7.22 9.15 14.09
C CYS A 266 6.64 8.19 15.14
N PHE A 267 6.16 7.03 14.73
CA PHE A 267 5.80 5.95 15.65
C PHE A 267 7.06 5.34 16.28
N ASP A 268 6.88 4.55 17.34
CA ASP A 268 7.98 3.89 18.04
C ASP A 268 8.71 2.88 17.12
N LEU A 269 10.02 3.08 16.98
CA LEU A 269 10.89 2.27 16.12
C LEU A 269 11.71 1.22 16.88
N GLU A 270 11.53 1.10 18.20
CA GLU A 270 12.24 0.11 19.03
C GLU A 270 11.53 -1.24 19.05
N PHE A 271 11.39 -1.84 17.86
CA PHE A 271 10.80 -3.15 17.69
C PHE A 271 11.69 -4.30 18.15
N LYS A 272 11.05 -5.37 18.67
CA LYS A 272 11.65 -6.69 18.87
C LYS A 272 10.99 -7.71 17.95
N PHE A 273 11.53 -7.82 16.74
CA PHE A 273 10.91 -8.62 15.69
C PHE A 273 11.05 -10.13 15.89
N ASN A 274 9.98 -10.82 15.50
CA ASN A 274 9.99 -12.18 14.99
C ASN A 274 9.68 -12.11 13.49
N SER A 275 10.59 -12.61 12.66
CA SER A 275 10.37 -12.66 11.22
C SER A 275 9.70 -13.96 10.82
N ILE A 276 8.65 -13.86 10.02
CA ILE A 276 8.00 -14.98 9.36
C ILE A 276 8.42 -14.93 7.90
N LYS A 277 8.98 -16.04 7.41
CA LYS A 277 9.34 -16.23 6.01
C LYS A 277 8.30 -17.08 5.30
N GLY A 278 7.75 -16.54 4.22
CA GLY A 278 6.93 -17.23 3.23
C GLY A 278 7.70 -17.60 1.97
N ILE A 279 6.95 -18.00 0.95
CA ILE A 279 7.46 -18.31 -0.39
C ILE A 279 6.71 -17.40 -1.37
N ALA A 280 7.43 -16.45 -1.95
CA ALA A 280 6.88 -15.57 -2.99
C ALA A 280 7.19 -16.16 -4.36
N ASP A 281 6.20 -16.13 -5.26
CA ASP A 281 6.39 -16.56 -6.64
C ASP A 281 5.54 -15.71 -7.59
N ARG A 282 5.89 -15.75 -8.86
CA ARG A 282 5.15 -15.09 -9.93
C ARG A 282 4.99 -16.02 -11.11
N THR A 283 3.76 -16.14 -11.58
CA THR A 283 3.38 -17.07 -12.65
C THR A 283 2.28 -16.49 -13.51
N THR A 284 1.88 -17.24 -14.54
CA THR A 284 0.70 -16.91 -15.35
C THR A 284 -0.53 -17.54 -14.71
N PHE A 285 -1.52 -16.71 -14.41
CA PHE A 285 -2.77 -17.13 -13.80
C PHE A 285 -3.47 -18.21 -14.63
N SER A 286 -3.87 -19.27 -13.95
CA SER A 286 -4.86 -20.22 -14.42
C SER A 286 -5.64 -20.75 -13.20
N THR A 287 -6.85 -21.27 -13.43
CA THR A 287 -7.61 -21.92 -12.35
C THR A 287 -6.83 -23.10 -11.75
N LYS A 288 -6.13 -23.86 -12.60
CA LYS A 288 -5.24 -24.96 -12.19
C LYS A 288 -4.14 -24.48 -11.24
N THR A 289 -3.55 -23.31 -11.50
CA THR A 289 -2.54 -22.71 -10.63
C THR A 289 -3.09 -22.44 -9.22
N ILE A 290 -4.31 -21.92 -9.11
CA ILE A 290 -4.96 -21.70 -7.81
C ILE A 290 -5.25 -23.02 -7.10
N GLU A 291 -5.72 -24.04 -7.81
CA GLU A 291 -5.95 -25.38 -7.25
C GLU A 291 -4.65 -26.00 -6.72
N GLU A 292 -3.56 -25.92 -7.49
CA GLU A 292 -2.24 -26.41 -7.08
C GLU A 292 -1.71 -25.67 -5.84
N ILE A 293 -1.89 -24.34 -5.80
CA ILE A 293 -1.49 -23.51 -4.65
C ILE A 293 -2.30 -23.87 -3.40
N THR A 294 -3.62 -24.02 -3.53
CA THR A 294 -4.55 -24.18 -2.40
C THR A 294 -4.61 -25.61 -1.86
N THR A 295 -4.11 -26.60 -2.60
CA THR A 295 -4.03 -28.00 -2.16
C THR A 295 -2.76 -28.32 -1.36
N ASN A 296 -1.85 -27.36 -1.20
CA ASN A 296 -0.65 -27.53 -0.39
C ASN A 296 -1.00 -27.77 1.09
N ARG A 297 -0.40 -28.80 1.70
CA ARG A 297 -0.68 -29.19 3.10
C ARG A 297 0.16 -28.49 4.15
N ASP A 298 1.24 -27.81 3.74
CA ASP A 298 2.18 -27.15 4.67
C ASP A 298 2.07 -25.62 4.61
N TYR A 299 1.42 -25.09 3.57
CA TYR A 299 1.29 -23.68 3.31
C TYR A 299 -0.14 -23.30 2.92
N PHE A 300 -0.51 -22.06 3.19
CA PHE A 300 -1.73 -21.45 2.65
C PHE A 300 -1.39 -20.25 1.78
N LEU A 301 -2.29 -19.93 0.84
CA LEU A 301 -2.21 -18.70 0.05
C LEU A 301 -2.44 -17.50 0.97
N PHE A 302 -1.39 -16.74 1.24
CA PHE A 302 -1.43 -15.63 2.18
C PHE A 302 -1.77 -14.31 1.49
N SER A 303 -1.14 -14.03 0.35
CA SER A 303 -1.35 -12.80 -0.44
C SER A 303 -1.29 -13.12 -1.93
N TYR A 304 -1.97 -12.32 -2.74
CA TYR A 304 -1.76 -12.29 -4.20
C TYR A 304 -2.20 -10.96 -4.81
N ALA A 305 -1.73 -10.72 -6.03
CA ALA A 305 -2.18 -9.63 -6.89
C ALA A 305 -2.04 -9.99 -8.38
N PHE A 306 -2.95 -9.44 -9.19
CA PHE A 306 -2.83 -9.44 -10.64
C PHE A 306 -1.97 -8.26 -11.11
N VAL A 307 -0.68 -8.53 -11.29
CA VAL A 307 0.34 -7.52 -11.59
C VAL A 307 0.41 -7.15 -13.08
N ARG A 308 -0.21 -7.93 -13.96
CA ARG A 308 -0.34 -7.63 -15.40
C ARG A 308 -1.71 -8.05 -15.95
N SER A 309 -2.04 -7.60 -17.15
CA SER A 309 -3.24 -8.03 -17.88
C SER A 309 -3.21 -9.54 -18.18
N LEU A 310 -4.39 -10.16 -18.34
CA LEU A 310 -4.57 -11.61 -18.46
C LEU A 310 -3.63 -12.30 -19.46
N TYR A 311 -3.39 -11.72 -20.63
CA TYR A 311 -2.61 -12.36 -21.70
C TYR A 311 -1.09 -12.16 -21.60
N ARG A 312 -0.59 -11.52 -20.53
CA ARG A 312 0.85 -11.35 -20.32
C ARG A 312 1.37 -12.45 -19.42
N LYS A 313 2.57 -12.96 -19.73
CA LYS A 313 3.31 -13.84 -18.80
C LYS A 313 3.52 -13.15 -17.47
N ASP A 314 3.54 -13.96 -16.41
CA ASP A 314 3.83 -13.51 -15.04
C ASP A 314 2.84 -12.43 -14.57
N ASN A 315 1.56 -12.63 -14.88
CA ASN A 315 0.48 -11.70 -14.53
C ASN A 315 -0.06 -11.89 -13.12
N PHE A 316 0.37 -12.94 -12.41
CA PHE A 316 -0.11 -13.30 -11.09
C PHE A 316 1.07 -13.45 -10.14
N SER A 317 1.11 -12.62 -9.10
CA SER A 317 2.11 -12.68 -8.04
C SER A 317 1.40 -13.18 -6.79
N TYR A 318 2.01 -14.10 -6.04
CA TYR A 318 1.44 -14.62 -4.82
C TYR A 318 2.51 -14.96 -3.79
N THR A 319 2.07 -15.02 -2.53
CA THR A 319 2.90 -15.44 -1.40
C THR A 319 2.19 -16.54 -0.64
N LEU A 320 2.91 -17.62 -0.39
CA LEU A 320 2.50 -18.71 0.49
C LEU A 320 3.12 -18.52 1.87
N MET A 321 2.33 -18.73 2.93
CA MET A 321 2.83 -18.73 4.31
C MET A 321 2.65 -20.11 4.95
N PRO A 322 3.58 -20.54 5.81
CA PRO A 322 3.45 -21.82 6.52
C PRO A 322 2.16 -21.88 7.36
N LEU A 323 1.47 -23.03 7.39
CA LEU A 323 0.24 -23.20 8.18
C LEU A 323 0.42 -23.00 9.69
N LYS A 324 1.64 -23.15 10.23
CA LYS A 324 1.93 -22.79 11.64
C LYS A 324 1.72 -21.31 11.95
N VAL A 325 1.75 -20.46 10.91
CA VAL A 325 1.31 -19.05 10.97
C VAL A 325 -0.22 -19.01 11.04
N LEU A 326 -0.94 -20.10 11.19
CA LEU A 326 -2.34 -20.14 11.58
C LEU A 326 -2.51 -20.83 12.95
N ASP A 327 -1.41 -21.11 13.67
CA ASP A 327 -1.43 -21.72 15.02
C ASP A 327 -0.73 -20.87 16.11
N MET A 328 0.22 -19.99 15.75
CA MET A 328 1.01 -19.12 16.64
C MET A 328 0.23 -17.98 17.37
N GLY A 329 -1.06 -18.14 17.68
CA GLY A 329 -1.99 -17.07 18.10
C GLY A 329 -3.06 -16.76 17.04
N PHE A 330 -3.50 -17.80 16.34
CA PHE A 330 -4.34 -17.73 15.17
C PHE A 330 -5.43 -18.77 15.42
N GLY A 331 -6.69 -18.33 15.48
CA GLY A 331 -7.80 -19.22 15.84
C GLY A 331 -7.85 -20.43 14.90
N LYS A 332 -8.14 -21.61 15.46
CA LYS A 332 -8.49 -22.81 14.68
C LYS A 332 -9.52 -22.40 13.62
N ILE A 333 -9.15 -22.53 12.35
CA ILE A 333 -10.13 -22.52 11.27
C ILE A 333 -10.82 -23.88 11.36
N ASN A 334 -12.05 -23.88 11.91
CA ASN A 334 -12.98 -24.99 11.72
C ASN A 334 -13.65 -24.88 10.36
#